data_AF-A0A7J3IG99-F1
#
_entry.id   AF-A0A7J3IG99-F1
#
_cell.length_a   1.000
_cell.length_b   1.000
_cell.length_c   1.000
_cell.angle_alpha   90.00
_cell.angle_beta   90.00
_cell.angle_gamma   90.00
#
_symmetry.space_group_name_H-M   'P 1'
#
loop_
_entity.id
_entity.type
_entity.pdbx_description
1 polymer ?
#
loop_
_entity_poly.entity_id
_entity_poly.type
_entity_poly.pdbx_seq_one_letter_code
_entity_poly.pdbx_strand_id
1 'polypeptide(L)' 'HRKMIMISAMHFMDPYNFDLERVQRCVIHYAVPDGRIIPFCTMNSIHRSLIEKSLGVPVEEWKAKHKVEISAVA' A
#
# COMPACT_ATOMS: atom_id res chain seq x y z
N HIS A 1 -6.21 -31.88 -12.83
CA HIS A 1 -5.80 -30.60 -12.22
C HIS A 1 -5.78 -29.49 -13.26
N ARG A 2 -6.47 -28.37 -13.04
CA ARG A 2 -6.39 -27.18 -13.91
C ARG A 2 -5.35 -26.22 -13.35
N LYS A 3 -4.39 -25.79 -14.17
CA LYS A 3 -3.52 -24.65 -13.87
C LYS A 3 -4.27 -23.38 -14.28
N MET A 4 -4.75 -22.59 -13.32
CA MET A 4 -5.47 -21.34 -13.60
C MET A 4 -4.76 -20.18 -12.91
N ILE A 5 -4.66 -19.05 -13.61
CA ILE A 5 -4.15 -17.78 -13.10
C ILE A 5 -5.28 -16.76 -13.27
N MET A 6 -5.61 -16.04 -12.20
CA MET A 6 -6.57 -14.94 -12.24
C MET A 6 -5.83 -13.65 -12.55
N ILE A 7 -6.29 -12.91 -13.56
CA ILE A 7 -5.77 -11.60 -13.92
C ILE A 7 -6.92 -10.60 -13.74
N SER A 8 -6.66 -9.50 -13.04
CA SER A 8 -7.60 -8.39 -12.85
C SER A 8 -6.87 -7.08 -13.15
N ALA A 9 -7.58 -6.15 -13.77
CA ALA A 9 -7.09 -4.81 -14.07
C ALA A 9 -8.17 -3.79 -13.69
N MET A 10 -7.77 -2.72 -13.02
CA MET A 10 -8.66 -1.63 -12.62
C MET A 10 -7.89 -0.31 -12.62
N HIS A 11 -8.57 0.80 -12.91
CA HIS A 11 -7.94 2.12 -12.85
C HIS A 11 -7.73 2.55 -11.39
N PHE A 12 -6.66 3.29 -11.14
CA PHE A 12 -6.44 3.93 -9.85
C PHE A 12 -7.37 5.14 -9.68
N MET A 13 -7.95 5.33 -8.49
CA MET A 13 -8.81 6.49 -8.21
C MET A 13 -7.97 7.66 -7.69
N ASP A 14 -8.16 8.81 -8.31
CA ASP A 14 -7.62 10.11 -7.93
C ASP A 14 -8.73 10.99 -7.30
N PRO A 15 -8.42 12.20 -6.80
CA PRO A 15 -9.41 13.06 -6.15
C PRO A 15 -10.60 13.48 -7.03
N TYR A 16 -10.48 13.45 -8.36
CA TYR A 16 -11.54 13.88 -9.29
C TYR A 16 -12.50 12.76 -9.72
N ASN A 17 -12.13 11.50 -9.52
CA ASN A 17 -12.93 10.32 -9.87
C ASN A 17 -13.17 9.36 -8.70
N PHE A 18 -13.03 9.87 -7.48
CA PHE A 18 -13.13 9.07 -6.26
C PHE A 18 -14.57 8.60 -6.00
N ASP A 19 -14.77 7.28 -5.93
CA ASP A 19 -16.07 6.65 -5.73
C ASP A 19 -16.10 5.82 -4.43
N LEU A 20 -16.94 6.25 -3.47
CA LEU A 20 -17.10 5.59 -2.18
C LEU A 20 -17.78 4.22 -2.27
N GLU A 21 -18.73 4.01 -3.19
CA GLU A 21 -19.39 2.70 -3.35
C GLU A 21 -18.38 1.67 -3.84
N ARG A 22 -17.50 2.08 -4.75
CA ARG A 22 -16.40 1.24 -5.23
C ARG A 22 -15.41 0.92 -4.10
N VAL A 23 -15.08 1.88 -3.24
CA VAL A 23 -14.20 1.65 -2.07
C VAL A 23 -14.81 0.60 -1.13
N GLN A 24 -16.11 0.65 -0.86
CA GLN A 24 -16.80 -0.31 0.01
C GLN A 24 -16.78 -1.75 -0.53
N ARG A 25 -16.60 -1.92 -1.85
CA ARG A 25 -16.54 -3.22 -2.53
C ARG A 25 -15.12 -3.57 -3.00
N CYS A 26 -14.11 -2.90 -2.49
CA CYS A 26 -12.73 -3.18 -2.86
C CYS A 26 -12.35 -4.62 -2.49
N VAL A 27 -11.45 -5.23 -3.27
CA VAL A 27 -10.93 -6.59 -3.01
C VAL A 27 -9.43 -6.59 -2.71
N ILE A 28 -8.79 -5.42 -2.78
CA ILE A 28 -7.36 -5.23 -2.52
C ILE A 28 -7.22 -4.32 -1.32
N HIS A 29 -6.60 -4.82 -0.24
CA HIS A 29 -6.51 -4.12 1.03
C HIS A 29 -5.12 -4.23 1.65
N TYR A 30 -4.77 -3.21 2.42
CA TYR A 30 -3.61 -3.21 3.30
C TYR A 30 -4.05 -3.45 4.73
N ALA A 31 -3.41 -4.40 5.40
CA ALA A 31 -3.51 -4.54 6.85
C ALA A 31 -2.42 -3.70 7.50
N VAL A 32 -2.78 -2.91 8.51
CA VAL A 32 -1.83 -2.15 9.33
C VAL A 32 -1.73 -2.74 10.74
N PRO A 33 -0.59 -2.60 11.44
CA PRO A 33 -0.36 -3.21 12.74
C PRO A 33 -1.35 -2.83 13.85
N ASP A 34 -2.07 -1.71 13.71
CA ASP A 34 -3.11 -1.29 14.66
C ASP A 34 -4.48 -1.96 14.41
N GLY A 35 -4.53 -2.94 13.52
CA GLY A 35 -5.71 -3.77 13.25
C GLY A 35 -6.66 -3.22 12.20
N ARG A 36 -6.39 -2.05 11.61
CA ARG A 36 -7.22 -1.53 10.51
C ARG A 36 -6.94 -2.27 9.19
N ILE A 37 -7.99 -2.45 8.39
CA ILE A 37 -7.94 -2.95 7.00
C ILE A 37 -8.35 -1.79 6.09
N ILE A 38 -7.44 -1.35 5.22
CA ILE A 38 -7.62 -0.14 4.42
C ILE A 38 -7.63 -0.51 2.93
N PRO A 39 -8.69 -0.16 2.17
CA PRO A 39 -8.74 -0.37 0.72
C PRO A 39 -7.57 0.26 -0.04
N PHE A 40 -7.23 -0.31 -1.19
CA PHE A 40 -6.05 0.10 -1.97
C PHE A 40 -6.00 1.59 -2.31
N CYS A 41 -7.10 2.15 -2.84
CA CYS A 41 -7.13 3.54 -3.27
C CYS A 41 -7.14 4.51 -2.08
N THR A 42 -7.87 4.22 -1.01
CA THR A 42 -7.87 5.07 0.20
C THR A 42 -6.53 5.02 0.92
N MET A 43 -5.87 3.85 0.96
CA MET A 43 -4.53 3.72 1.49
C MET A 43 -3.58 4.66 0.75
N ASN A 44 -3.48 4.53 -0.58
CA ASN A 44 -2.49 5.27 -1.37
C ASN A 44 -2.79 6.77 -1.51
N SER A 45 -4.06 7.16 -1.60
CA SER A 45 -4.44 8.57 -1.86
C SER A 45 -4.70 9.39 -0.59
N ILE A 46 -4.97 8.75 0.56
CA ILE A 46 -5.41 9.47 1.78
C ILE A 46 -4.56 9.11 2.99
N HIS A 47 -4.41 7.81 3.30
CA HIS A 47 -3.86 7.39 4.59
C HIS A 47 -2.34 7.18 4.60
N ARG A 48 -1.72 7.03 3.43
CA ARG A 48 -0.32 6.62 3.28
C ARG A 48 0.64 7.50 4.07
N SER A 49 0.58 8.82 3.91
CA SER A 49 1.54 9.73 4.53
C SER A 49 1.50 9.68 6.06
N LEU A 50 0.32 9.47 6.65
CA LEU A 50 0.17 9.35 8.11
C LEU A 50 0.74 8.03 8.62
N ILE A 51 0.50 6.93 7.89
CA ILE A 51 0.95 5.59 8.25
C ILE A 51 2.46 5.46 8.09
N GLU A 52 3.02 5.98 6.99
CA GLU A 52 4.47 5.98 6.76
C GLU A 52 5.18 6.87 7.79
N LYS A 53 4.57 7.98 8.23
CA LYS A 53 5.13 8.79 9.31
C LYS A 53 5.13 8.05 10.66
N SER A 54 4.13 7.22 10.94
CA SER A 54 4.04 6.53 12.23
C SER A 54 4.80 5.20 12.28
N LEU A 55 4.93 4.50 11.15
CA LEU A 55 5.50 3.15 11.08
C LEU A 55 6.79 3.08 10.26
N GLY A 56 7.10 4.11 9.48
CA GLY A 56 8.28 4.15 8.63
C GLY A 56 9.55 4.25 9.46
N VAL A 57 10.61 3.62 8.95
CA VAL A 57 11.96 3.75 9.50
C VAL A 57 12.72 4.80 8.67
N PRO A 58 13.32 5.82 9.30
CA PRO A 58 14.17 6.77 8.59
C PRO A 58 15.29 6.06 7.83
N VAL A 59 15.62 6.59 6.65
CA VAL A 59 16.61 5.99 5.75
C VAL A 59 17.96 5.76 6.43
N GLU A 60 18.40 6.69 7.26
CA GLU A 60 19.71 6.58 7.91
C GLU A 60 19.75 5.51 9.00
N GLU A 61 18.64 5.32 9.72
CA GLU A 61 18.50 4.21 10.66
C GLU A 61 18.51 2.88 9.92
N TRP A 62 17.80 2.80 8.79
CA TRP A 62 17.78 1.60 7.96
C TRP A 62 19.17 1.23 7.43
N LYS A 63 19.93 2.20 6.91
CA LYS A 63 21.32 2.00 6.45
C LYS A 63 22.24 1.50 7.56
N ALA A 64 22.14 2.11 8.75
CA ALA A 64 22.95 1.71 9.90
C ALA A 64 22.72 0.24 10.29
N LYS A 65 21.47 -0.23 10.22
CA LYS A 65 21.10 -1.61 10.54
C LYS A 65 21.55 -2.63 9.50
N HIS A 66 21.45 -2.31 8.21
CA HIS A 66 21.68 -3.28 7.13
C HIS A 66 23.07 -3.20 6.51
N LYS A 67 23.84 -2.12 6.74
CA LYS A 67 25.22 -1.93 6.25
C LYS A 67 25.38 -2.17 4.74
N VAL A 68 24.32 -1.91 3.97
CA VAL A 68 24.28 -2.03 2.52
C VAL A 68 23.76 -0.73 1.91
N GLU A 69 24.23 -0.43 0.70
CA GLU A 69 23.71 0.67 -0.08
C GLU A 69 22.25 0.41 -0.46
N ILE A 70 21.43 1.47 -0.47
CA ILE A 70 20.00 1.37 -0.81
C ILE A 70 19.81 0.79 -2.22
N SER A 71 20.70 1.14 -3.14
CA SER A 71 20.70 0.65 -4.52
C SER A 71 20.88 -0.86 -4.67
N ALA A 72 21.27 -1.56 -3.59
CA ALA A 72 21.37 -3.02 -3.61
C ALA A 72 20.00 -3.70 -3.37
N VAL A 73 18.99 -2.96 -2.91
CA VAL A 73 17.66 -3.49 -2.53
C VAL A 73 16.51 -2.87 -3.35
N ALA A 74 16.75 -1.71 -3.96
CA ALA A 74 15.84 -1.06 -4.91
C ALA A 74 16.05 -1.60 -6.33
#